data_AF-A0A8B3BTE3-F1
#
_entry.id   AF-A0A8B3BTE3-F1
#
_cell.length_a   1.000
_cell.length_b   1.000
_cell.length_c   1.000
_cell.angle_alpha   90.00
_cell.angle_beta   90.00
_cell.angle_gamma   90.00
#
_symmetry.space_group_name_H-M   'P 1'
#
loop_
_entity.id
_entity.type
_entity.pdbx_description
1 polymer ?
#
loop_
_entity_poly.entity_id
_entity_poly.type
_entity_poly.pdbx_seq_one_letter_code
_entity_poly.pdbx_strand_id
1 'polypeptide(L)'
;MENERDQQDVLMALQGMGRMSLMMDPVFKLTATGTILLIQHFARMHKEGLLNRREFQNFQEFAKLTEGNYKIVNVPVESWKELEKSGFLSQMEERNVRYIRMPDLNDKDGFVQLAVYGEDQLNFQGWYDRFLMARMQGGEHELQNLNNLTSGRTSIVSIPMEQEIDLLKADFDTLQVNYSILPDLNIGDGEIQVVVANADLPKVEHWYRMLQEKCLSEGKLVKDFQTIDMGQYRETGTMSEESYVDTASQEMKEKLEKYEGQERGELEEKVLETENSIKSISNERYQELHNHPDYVEITINRETLIDQSRIAREKNPEVEAKGMFASRVPGTWGENERTLVLPTDQVFQTDGGKTYLAFLAKNEKQILLDANGKPVSADHRPTGADLYASNYEKVDRMFKKKELLQKENVQKEAIKKVVGQVPQKLPAMPRKGM
;
A
#
# COMPACT_ATOMS: atom_id res chain seq x y z
N MET A 1 -0.04 -34.63 19.23
CA MET A 1 1.32 -34.13 18.98
C MET A 1 1.69 -34.13 17.49
N GLU A 2 1.28 -35.09 16.65
CA GLU A 2 1.49 -35.00 15.18
C GLU A 2 0.52 -34.02 14.46
N ASN A 3 -0.74 -33.92 14.90
CA ASN A 3 -1.74 -33.05 14.26
C ASN A 3 -1.46 -31.54 14.38
N GLU A 4 -0.77 -31.07 15.43
CA GLU A 4 -0.47 -29.64 15.64
C GLU A 4 0.72 -29.18 14.80
N ARG A 5 1.69 -30.07 14.54
CA ARG A 5 2.82 -29.81 13.62
C ARG A 5 2.37 -29.81 12.16
N ASP A 6 1.52 -30.76 11.76
CA ASP A 6 0.93 -30.78 10.43
C ASP A 6 0.03 -29.55 10.17
N GLN A 7 -0.67 -29.05 11.19
CA GLN A 7 -1.43 -27.79 11.10
C GLN A 7 -0.52 -26.57 10.97
N GLN A 8 0.57 -26.50 11.75
CA GLN A 8 1.59 -25.43 11.62
C GLN A 8 2.29 -25.45 10.26
N ASP A 9 2.61 -26.62 9.70
CA ASP A 9 3.27 -26.76 8.41
C ASP A 9 2.34 -26.40 7.24
N VAL A 10 1.06 -26.77 7.33
CA VAL A 10 0.02 -26.31 6.39
C VAL A 10 -0.19 -24.81 6.50
N LEU A 11 -0.12 -24.24 7.71
CA LEU A 11 -0.21 -22.82 7.95
C LEU A 11 1.00 -22.06 7.42
N MET A 12 2.21 -22.58 7.60
CA MET A 12 3.45 -22.03 7.04
C MET A 12 3.48 -22.16 5.51
N ALA A 13 2.93 -23.23 4.94
CA ALA A 13 2.78 -23.38 3.49
C ALA A 13 1.70 -22.45 2.90
N LEU A 14 0.64 -22.14 3.66
CA LEU A 14 -0.36 -21.12 3.29
C LEU A 14 0.17 -19.69 3.47
N GLN A 15 0.90 -19.42 4.55
CA GLN A 15 1.64 -18.17 4.80
C GLN A 15 2.74 -17.98 3.77
N GLY A 16 3.37 -19.06 3.29
CA GLY A 16 4.44 -19.03 2.29
C GLY A 16 3.92 -18.87 0.87
N MET A 17 2.87 -19.58 0.45
CA MET A 17 2.43 -19.60 -0.95
C MET A 17 1.33 -18.60 -1.29
N GLY A 18 0.53 -18.18 -0.31
CA GLY A 18 -0.50 -17.16 -0.53
C GLY A 18 -0.03 -15.74 -0.36
N ARG A 19 0.99 -15.57 0.46
CA ARG A 19 1.74 -14.34 0.48
C ARG A 19 2.59 -14.20 -0.79
N MET A 20 3.26 -15.23 -1.32
CA MET A 20 4.16 -15.03 -2.48
C MET A 20 3.50 -14.45 -3.74
N SER A 21 2.28 -14.86 -4.10
CA SER A 21 1.65 -14.47 -5.38
C SER A 21 1.14 -13.03 -5.35
N LEU A 22 0.33 -12.64 -4.35
CA LEU A 22 0.02 -11.23 -4.15
C LEU A 22 1.24 -10.40 -3.65
N MET A 23 2.35 -11.02 -3.21
CA MET A 23 3.63 -10.32 -2.89
C MET A 23 4.38 -9.92 -4.16
N MET A 24 3.88 -10.31 -5.33
CA MET A 24 4.44 -9.90 -6.62
C MET A 24 3.85 -8.60 -7.15
N ASP A 25 2.86 -7.98 -6.48
CA ASP A 25 2.65 -6.53 -6.57
C ASP A 25 3.32 -5.87 -5.34
N PRO A 26 4.57 -5.39 -5.48
CA PRO A 26 5.42 -5.05 -4.35
C PRO A 26 4.87 -3.88 -3.51
N VAL A 27 4.07 -3.00 -4.11
CA VAL A 27 3.70 -1.71 -3.53
C VAL A 27 2.60 -1.84 -2.46
N PHE A 28 1.55 -2.64 -2.71
CA PHE A 28 0.37 -2.73 -1.85
C PHE A 28 0.54 -3.63 -0.62
N LYS A 29 1.43 -4.64 -0.69
CA LYS A 29 1.71 -5.51 0.45
C LYS A 29 2.64 -4.91 1.49
N LEU A 30 3.55 -4.05 1.05
CA LEU A 30 4.39 -3.27 1.94
C LEU A 30 3.54 -2.28 2.72
N THR A 31 2.60 -1.58 2.07
CA THR A 31 1.76 -0.57 2.73
C THR A 31 0.77 -1.15 3.75
N ALA A 32 0.10 -2.28 3.47
CA ALA A 32 -0.81 -2.89 4.46
C ALA A 32 -0.06 -3.53 5.64
N THR A 33 1.07 -4.21 5.37
CA THR A 33 1.89 -4.83 6.43
C THR A 33 2.62 -3.77 7.26
N GLY A 34 3.14 -2.72 6.60
CA GLY A 34 3.80 -1.57 7.19
C GLY A 34 2.84 -0.72 8.02
N THR A 35 1.63 -0.43 7.51
CA THR A 35 0.60 0.28 8.29
C THR A 35 0.23 -0.48 9.56
N ILE A 36 0.09 -1.80 9.49
CA ILE A 36 -0.12 -2.65 10.68
C ILE A 36 1.06 -2.57 11.64
N LEU A 37 2.31 -2.56 11.14
CA LEU A 37 3.51 -2.39 11.95
C LEU A 37 3.46 -1.06 12.71
N LEU A 38 3.14 0.05 12.04
CA LEU A 38 3.02 1.36 12.68
C LEU A 38 1.89 1.42 13.70
N ILE A 39 0.73 0.86 13.40
CA ILE A 39 -0.37 0.75 14.34
C ILE A 39 0.06 0.01 15.61
N GLN A 40 0.77 -1.13 15.47
CA GLN A 40 1.28 -1.89 16.61
C GLN A 40 2.33 -1.10 17.38
N HIS A 41 3.26 -0.46 16.68
CA HIS A 41 4.30 0.35 17.27
C HIS A 41 3.71 1.49 18.11
N PHE A 42 2.77 2.26 17.54
CA PHE A 42 2.09 3.35 18.22
C PHE A 42 1.18 2.89 19.37
N ALA A 43 0.54 1.73 19.25
CA ALA A 43 -0.20 1.13 20.37
C ALA A 43 0.71 0.84 21.57
N ARG A 44 1.92 0.33 21.33
CA ARG A 44 2.92 0.07 22.37
C ARG A 44 3.47 1.36 22.96
N MET A 45 3.78 2.36 22.12
CA MET A 45 4.18 3.69 22.60
C MET A 45 3.11 4.33 23.48
N HIS A 46 1.84 4.22 23.10
CA HIS A 46 0.73 4.72 23.90
C HIS A 46 0.63 4.00 25.26
N LYS A 47 0.85 2.68 25.31
CA LYS A 47 0.90 1.92 26.58
C LYS A 47 2.03 2.39 27.50
N GLU A 48 3.19 2.74 26.94
CA GLU A 48 4.34 3.28 27.68
C GLU A 48 4.23 4.78 28.02
N GLY A 49 3.13 5.45 27.61
CA GLY A 49 2.95 6.89 27.83
C GLY A 49 3.86 7.76 26.96
N LEU A 50 4.47 7.19 25.91
CA LEU A 50 5.33 7.88 24.95
C LEU A 50 4.55 8.57 23.83
N LEU A 51 3.32 8.10 23.58
CA LEU A 51 2.41 8.67 22.58
C LEU A 51 1.07 8.99 23.23
N ASN A 52 0.50 10.14 22.91
CA ASN A 52 -0.82 10.47 23.45
C ASN A 52 -1.94 9.77 22.66
N ARG A 53 -3.09 9.58 23.32
CA ARG A 53 -4.24 8.87 22.71
C ARG A 53 -4.73 9.51 21.42
N ARG A 54 -4.68 10.84 21.32
CA ARG A 54 -5.19 11.58 20.17
C ARG A 54 -4.29 11.41 18.95
N GLU A 55 -2.97 11.46 19.13
CA GLU A 55 -2.00 11.20 18.06
C GLU A 55 -2.16 9.79 17.51
N PHE A 56 -2.32 8.80 18.39
CA PHE A 56 -2.58 7.43 17.96
C PHE A 56 -3.90 7.33 17.18
N GLN A 57 -4.99 7.92 17.70
CA GLN A 57 -6.29 7.91 17.02
C GLN A 57 -6.26 8.61 15.67
N ASN A 58 -5.59 9.76 15.57
CA ASN A 58 -5.44 10.50 14.31
C ASN A 58 -4.75 9.63 13.25
N PHE A 59 -3.69 8.90 13.62
CA PHE A 59 -3.02 8.00 12.68
C PHE A 59 -3.91 6.83 12.27
N GLN A 60 -4.65 6.22 13.20
CA GLN A 60 -5.60 5.16 12.86
C GLN A 60 -6.71 5.65 11.91
N GLU A 61 -7.26 6.83 12.15
CA GLU A 61 -8.26 7.42 11.26
C GLU A 61 -7.66 7.74 9.89
N PHE A 62 -6.45 8.28 9.84
CA PHE A 62 -5.76 8.55 8.59
C PHE A 62 -5.45 7.25 7.82
N ALA A 63 -4.90 6.24 8.48
CA ALA A 63 -4.64 4.92 7.88
C ALA A 63 -5.91 4.30 7.30
N LYS A 64 -7.06 4.44 8.00
CA LYS A 64 -8.36 3.98 7.50
C LYS A 64 -8.87 4.77 6.31
N LEU A 65 -8.77 6.10 6.37
CA LEU A 65 -9.21 7.00 5.29
C LEU A 65 -8.39 6.83 4.02
N THR A 66 -7.10 6.53 4.19
CA THR A 66 -6.15 6.33 3.08
C THR A 66 -6.02 4.87 2.67
N GLU A 67 -6.62 3.96 3.43
CA GLU A 67 -6.48 2.51 3.26
C GLU A 67 -5.03 2.03 3.22
N GLY A 68 -4.14 2.72 3.93
CA GLY A 68 -2.69 2.47 3.90
C GLY A 68 -1.97 3.07 2.70
N ASN A 69 -2.64 3.71 1.74
CA ASN A 69 -2.02 4.36 0.59
C ASN A 69 -1.44 5.73 0.99
N TYR A 70 -0.30 5.76 1.67
CA TYR A 70 0.44 6.98 1.97
C TYR A 70 1.94 6.76 1.79
N LYS A 71 2.70 7.86 1.69
CA LYS A 71 4.17 7.84 1.81
C LYS A 71 4.59 8.61 3.04
N ILE A 72 5.54 8.06 3.78
CA ILE A 72 6.20 8.77 4.89
C ILE A 72 7.37 9.55 4.30
N VAL A 73 7.39 10.86 4.57
CA VAL A 73 8.36 11.79 4.01
C VAL A 73 9.03 12.59 5.12
N ASN A 74 10.35 12.71 5.05
CA ASN A 74 11.13 13.61 5.88
C ASN A 74 10.95 15.05 5.42
N VAL A 75 10.73 15.96 6.35
CA VAL A 75 10.78 17.39 6.08
C VAL A 75 11.94 17.98 6.89
N PRO A 76 12.97 18.56 6.25
CA PRO A 76 14.19 19.04 6.92
C PRO A 76 13.93 20.35 7.69
N VAL A 77 13.33 20.20 8.87
CA VAL A 77 13.03 21.26 9.84
C VAL A 77 13.16 20.69 11.25
N GLU A 78 13.72 21.48 12.16
CA GLU A 78 14.04 21.00 13.52
C GLU A 78 12.80 20.80 14.40
N SER A 79 11.67 21.41 14.02
CA SER A 79 10.44 21.28 14.81
C SER A 79 9.18 21.60 14.03
N TRP A 80 8.06 21.09 14.54
CA TRP A 80 6.72 21.41 14.04
C TRP A 80 6.43 22.92 14.00
N LYS A 81 6.92 23.67 15.00
CA LYS A 81 6.73 25.12 15.09
C LYS A 81 7.46 25.87 13.96
N GLU A 82 8.60 25.35 13.53
CA GLU A 82 9.31 25.90 12.38
C GLU A 82 8.55 25.62 11.08
N LEU A 83 8.01 24.40 10.94
CA LEU A 83 7.20 24.02 9.80
C LEU A 83 5.98 24.92 9.64
N GLU A 84 5.25 25.18 10.73
CA GLU A 84 4.11 26.10 10.75
C GLU A 84 4.48 27.52 10.28
N LYS A 85 5.62 28.04 10.73
CA LYS A 85 6.09 29.39 10.36
C LYS A 85 6.57 29.49 8.92
N SER A 86 7.01 28.39 8.32
CA SER A 86 7.51 28.37 6.95
C SER A 86 6.43 28.54 5.88
N GLY A 87 5.15 28.53 6.26
CA GLY A 87 4.02 28.57 5.32
C GLY A 87 3.77 27.23 4.61
N PHE A 88 4.51 26.18 4.97
CA PHE A 88 4.41 24.86 4.35
C PHE A 88 2.99 24.27 4.47
N LEU A 89 2.42 24.32 5.68
CA LEU A 89 1.10 23.73 5.95
C LEU A 89 -0.02 24.46 5.18
N SER A 90 0.03 25.79 5.11
CA SER A 90 -0.95 26.58 4.34
C SER A 90 -0.90 26.23 2.85
N GLN A 91 0.29 25.99 2.30
CA GLN A 91 0.44 25.55 0.91
C GLN A 91 -0.08 24.13 0.67
N MET A 92 0.05 23.23 1.64
CA MET A 92 -0.56 21.90 1.55
C MET A 92 -2.09 21.99 1.56
N GLU A 93 -2.65 22.83 2.42
CA GLU A 93 -4.10 23.08 2.49
C GLU A 93 -4.66 23.69 1.20
N GLU A 94 -4.02 24.73 0.66
CA GLU A 94 -4.41 25.38 -0.60
C GLU A 94 -4.43 24.40 -1.79
N ARG A 95 -3.61 23.36 -1.72
CA ARG A 95 -3.47 22.32 -2.75
C ARG A 95 -4.30 21.07 -2.47
N ASN A 96 -5.13 21.09 -1.41
CA ASN A 96 -5.92 19.95 -0.94
C ASN A 96 -5.08 18.68 -0.69
N VAL A 97 -3.83 18.83 -0.23
CA VAL A 97 -2.99 17.70 0.14
C VAL A 97 -3.42 17.19 1.51
N ARG A 98 -3.85 15.92 1.58
CA ARG A 98 -4.17 15.24 2.83
C ARG A 98 -2.91 14.64 3.43
N TYR A 99 -2.65 14.96 4.69
CA TYR A 99 -1.50 14.49 5.43
C TYR A 99 -1.78 14.44 6.93
N ILE A 100 -0.92 13.72 7.64
CA ILE A 100 -0.85 13.69 9.10
C ILE A 100 0.61 13.86 9.52
N ARG A 101 0.81 14.57 10.64
CA ARG A 101 2.09 14.59 11.36
C ARG A 101 2.35 13.22 12.00
N MET A 102 3.46 12.60 11.65
CA MET A 102 3.90 11.39 12.32
C MET A 102 4.47 11.72 13.71
N PRO A 103 4.32 10.82 14.70
CA PRO A 103 5.04 10.93 15.96
C PRO A 103 6.55 11.13 15.73
N ASP A 104 7.16 11.97 16.53
CA ASP A 104 8.61 12.17 16.45
C ASP A 104 9.29 11.08 17.29
N LEU A 105 10.04 10.20 16.62
CA LEU A 105 10.73 9.09 17.28
C LEU A 105 12.17 9.46 17.67
N ASN A 106 12.71 10.57 17.12
CA ASN A 106 14.07 11.04 17.34
C ASN A 106 14.18 12.55 17.14
N ASP A 107 14.02 13.30 18.24
CA ASP A 107 14.04 14.76 18.26
C ASP A 107 15.39 15.42 17.91
N LYS A 108 16.41 14.62 17.58
CA LYS A 108 17.77 15.06 17.23
C LYS A 108 18.13 14.81 15.77
N ASP A 109 17.24 14.21 14.99
CA ASP A 109 17.46 13.99 13.56
C ASP A 109 17.21 15.25 12.72
N GLY A 110 16.64 16.31 13.29
CA GLY A 110 16.39 17.56 12.57
C GLY A 110 15.28 17.43 11.52
N PHE A 111 14.42 16.42 11.64
CA PHE A 111 13.30 16.17 10.73
C PHE A 111 11.95 16.30 11.43
N VAL A 112 10.96 16.64 10.61
CA VAL A 112 9.55 16.35 10.89
C VAL A 112 9.08 15.35 9.86
N GLN A 113 8.56 14.20 10.31
CA GLN A 113 7.98 13.20 9.42
C GLN A 113 6.49 13.45 9.19
N LEU A 114 6.08 13.36 7.93
CA LEU A 114 4.68 13.44 7.52
C LEU A 114 4.28 12.15 6.81
N ALA A 115 3.08 11.63 7.06
CA ALA A 115 2.44 10.69 6.16
C ALA A 115 1.52 11.46 5.22
N VAL A 116 1.82 11.41 3.93
CA VAL A 116 1.10 12.13 2.87
C VAL A 116 0.33 11.14 2.01
N TYR A 117 -0.96 11.40 1.79
CA TYR A 117 -1.83 10.50 1.02
C TYR A 117 -1.29 10.26 -0.39
N GLY A 118 -1.34 9.01 -0.85
CA GLY A 118 -0.77 8.57 -2.12
C GLY A 118 -1.33 9.33 -3.33
N GLU A 119 -2.64 9.55 -3.35
CA GLU A 119 -3.31 10.29 -4.45
C GLU A 119 -2.90 11.77 -4.51
N ASP A 120 -2.41 12.33 -3.40
CA ASP A 120 -2.05 13.74 -3.31
C ASP A 120 -0.54 13.97 -3.53
N GLN A 121 0.23 12.91 -3.82
CA GLN A 121 1.69 12.96 -3.99
C GLN A 121 2.14 13.94 -5.07
N LEU A 122 1.43 13.99 -6.20
CA LEU A 122 1.80 14.89 -7.30
C LEU A 122 1.62 16.36 -6.89
N ASN A 123 0.55 16.67 -6.15
CA ASN A 123 0.30 18.01 -5.62
C ASN A 123 1.31 18.39 -4.54
N PHE A 124 1.71 17.42 -3.72
CA PHE A 124 2.74 17.56 -2.70
C PHE A 124 4.13 17.84 -3.30
N GLN A 125 4.61 17.00 -4.22
CA GLN A 125 5.95 17.07 -4.79
C GLN A 125 6.26 18.43 -5.42
N GLY A 126 5.33 19.00 -6.19
CA GLY A 126 5.54 20.29 -6.84
C GLY A 126 5.64 21.49 -5.89
N TRP A 127 5.21 21.35 -4.63
CA TRP A 127 5.46 22.33 -3.57
C TRP A 127 6.72 21.97 -2.77
N TYR A 128 6.88 20.69 -2.43
CA TYR A 128 8.02 20.19 -1.66
C TYR A 128 9.35 20.50 -2.36
N ASP A 129 9.44 20.38 -3.68
CA ASP A 129 10.63 20.79 -4.46
C ASP A 129 11.01 22.26 -4.21
N ARG A 130 10.03 23.16 -4.24
CA ARG A 130 10.27 24.59 -4.03
C ARG A 130 10.72 24.86 -2.60
N PHE A 131 10.14 24.16 -1.65
CA PHE A 131 10.50 24.24 -0.24
C PHE A 131 11.94 23.77 0.01
N LEU A 132 12.36 22.67 -0.62
CA LEU A 132 13.71 22.12 -0.53
C LEU A 132 14.73 23.03 -1.21
N MET A 133 14.41 23.52 -2.41
CA MET A 133 15.25 24.47 -3.12
C MET A 133 15.49 25.70 -2.23
N ALA A 134 14.44 26.32 -1.68
CA ALA A 134 14.56 27.53 -0.84
C ALA A 134 15.44 27.36 0.42
N ARG A 135 15.80 26.12 0.79
CA ARG A 135 16.68 25.79 1.92
C ARG A 135 18.08 25.37 1.51
N MET A 136 18.44 25.46 0.23
CA MET A 136 19.82 25.23 -0.20
C MET A 136 20.78 26.20 0.49
N GLN A 137 21.92 25.70 0.95
CA GLN A 137 22.94 26.45 1.67
C GLN A 137 24.35 26.07 1.18
N GLY A 138 25.31 26.99 1.32
CA GLY A 138 26.69 26.78 0.86
C GLY A 138 26.93 27.18 -0.61
N GLY A 139 28.17 27.55 -0.91
CA GLY A 139 28.65 28.10 -2.19
C GLY A 139 28.76 29.62 -2.23
N GLU A 140 29.63 30.15 -3.11
CA GLU A 140 29.85 31.61 -3.33
C GLU A 140 28.58 32.37 -3.81
N HIS A 141 27.54 31.65 -4.21
CA HIS A 141 26.35 32.20 -4.85
C HIS A 141 25.06 31.66 -4.23
N GLU A 142 24.21 32.56 -3.72
CA GLU A 142 22.82 32.23 -3.37
C GLU A 142 22.10 31.56 -4.56
N LEU A 143 21.12 30.73 -4.25
CA LEU A 143 20.28 29.95 -5.18
C LEU A 143 19.84 30.72 -6.45
N GLN A 144 19.48 31.99 -6.27
CA GLN A 144 19.04 32.87 -7.35
C GLN A 144 20.21 33.21 -8.30
N ASN A 145 21.42 33.39 -7.77
CA ASN A 145 22.63 33.62 -8.55
C ASN A 145 23.05 32.37 -9.31
N LEU A 146 22.99 31.18 -8.70
CA LEU A 146 23.36 29.92 -9.38
C LEU A 146 22.41 29.62 -10.55
N ASN A 147 21.10 29.83 -10.37
CA ASN A 147 20.10 29.71 -11.45
C ASN A 147 20.31 30.77 -12.55
N ASN A 148 20.62 32.01 -12.18
CA ASN A 148 20.88 33.10 -13.14
C ASN A 148 22.18 32.88 -13.93
N LEU A 149 23.24 32.41 -13.28
CA LEU A 149 24.56 32.14 -13.86
C LEU A 149 24.53 30.97 -14.86
N THR A 150 23.74 29.95 -14.57
CA THR A 150 23.72 28.70 -15.33
C THR A 150 22.58 28.60 -16.34
N SER A 151 21.66 29.56 -16.35
CA SER A 151 20.39 29.46 -17.11
C SER A 151 19.65 28.15 -16.82
N GLY A 152 19.70 27.68 -15.56
CA GLY A 152 19.10 26.42 -15.11
C GLY A 152 19.85 25.14 -15.52
N ARG A 153 21.10 25.25 -16.02
CA ARG A 153 21.93 24.09 -16.36
C ARG A 153 22.76 23.64 -15.16
N THR A 154 22.10 22.96 -14.26
CA THR A 154 22.71 22.37 -13.07
C THR A 154 22.46 20.86 -13.04
N SER A 155 23.28 20.16 -12.26
CA SER A 155 23.14 18.74 -11.99
C SER A 155 23.20 18.53 -10.48
N ILE A 156 22.38 17.61 -9.96
CA ILE A 156 22.47 17.20 -8.56
C ILE A 156 23.47 16.04 -8.51
N VAL A 157 24.43 16.15 -7.59
CA VAL A 157 25.52 15.21 -7.40
C VAL A 157 25.40 14.65 -5.99
N SER A 158 25.21 13.34 -5.86
CA SER A 158 25.27 12.62 -4.59
C SER A 158 26.71 12.19 -4.32
N ILE A 159 27.30 12.68 -3.24
CA ILE A 159 28.71 12.46 -2.88
C ILE A 159 28.75 11.76 -1.51
N PRO A 160 29.44 10.60 -1.36
CA PRO A 160 29.50 9.85 -0.10
C PRO A 160 30.46 10.50 0.92
N MET A 161 30.11 11.69 1.42
CA MET A 161 30.94 12.51 2.31
C MET A 161 30.15 13.26 3.39
N GLU A 162 29.04 12.68 3.88
CA GLU A 162 28.20 13.29 4.93
C GLU A 162 28.98 13.82 6.13
N GLN A 163 30.00 13.09 6.58
CA GLN A 163 30.81 13.45 7.75
C GLN A 163 31.89 14.51 7.50
N GLU A 164 32.20 14.84 6.23
CA GLU A 164 33.31 15.70 5.84
C GLU A 164 32.86 16.90 4.99
N ILE A 165 31.64 17.40 5.24
CA ILE A 165 31.04 18.50 4.46
C ILE A 165 31.87 19.78 4.44
N ASP A 166 32.59 20.09 5.53
CA ASP A 166 33.42 21.30 5.62
C ASP A 166 34.68 21.20 4.76
N LEU A 167 35.22 19.99 4.58
CA LEU A 167 36.32 19.75 3.65
C LEU A 167 35.86 19.95 2.21
N LEU A 168 34.68 19.40 1.86
CA LEU A 168 34.10 19.61 0.55
C LEU A 168 33.91 21.11 0.25
N LYS A 169 33.33 21.86 1.20
CA LYS A 169 33.13 23.31 1.03
C LYS A 169 34.45 24.03 0.79
N ALA A 170 35.46 23.78 1.63
CA ALA A 170 36.77 24.41 1.50
C ALA A 170 37.46 24.12 0.16
N ASP A 171 37.38 22.88 -0.31
CA ASP A 171 37.96 22.48 -1.58
C ASP A 171 37.18 23.05 -2.78
N PHE A 172 35.86 23.05 -2.73
CA PHE A 172 35.02 23.60 -3.80
C PHE A 172 35.18 25.12 -3.93
N ASP A 173 35.30 25.82 -2.80
CA ASP A 173 35.60 27.25 -2.78
C ASP A 173 36.99 27.52 -3.38
N THR A 174 37.99 26.70 -3.04
CA THR A 174 39.36 26.79 -3.61
C THR A 174 39.39 26.52 -5.12
N LEU A 175 38.59 25.56 -5.58
CA LEU A 175 38.44 25.20 -6.99
C LEU A 175 37.52 26.17 -7.76
N GLN A 176 36.90 27.13 -7.06
CA GLN A 176 35.91 28.05 -7.60
C GLN A 176 34.82 27.30 -8.36
N VAL A 177 34.25 26.29 -7.70
CA VAL A 177 33.09 25.55 -8.18
C VAL A 177 31.85 26.37 -7.88
N ASN A 178 30.97 26.55 -8.86
CA ASN A 178 29.65 27.12 -8.61
C ASN A 178 28.72 26.01 -8.10
N TYR A 179 28.49 25.96 -6.80
CA TYR A 179 27.64 24.93 -6.16
C TYR A 179 26.67 25.51 -5.13
N SER A 180 25.69 24.68 -4.74
CA SER A 180 24.94 24.84 -3.50
C SER A 180 24.57 23.47 -2.94
N ILE A 181 24.43 23.35 -1.62
CA ILE A 181 24.15 22.08 -0.96
C ILE A 181 22.66 22.00 -0.65
N LEU A 182 22.03 20.90 -1.04
CA LEU A 182 20.65 20.59 -0.69
C LEU A 182 20.58 20.12 0.78
N PRO A 183 19.45 20.36 1.46
CA PRO A 183 19.21 19.74 2.77
C PRO A 183 19.40 18.22 2.67
N ASP A 184 20.06 17.63 3.64
CA ASP A 184 20.10 16.17 3.72
C ASP A 184 18.70 15.67 4.12
N LEU A 185 18.15 14.72 3.36
CA LEU A 185 16.83 14.14 3.62
C LEU A 185 16.91 12.77 4.31
N ASN A 186 18.11 12.23 4.47
CA ASN A 186 18.34 10.88 4.98
C ASN A 186 19.68 10.76 5.73
N ILE A 187 19.75 11.42 6.89
CA ILE A 187 20.94 11.42 7.74
C ILE A 187 21.38 9.99 8.09
N GLY A 188 22.65 9.71 7.86
CA GLY A 188 23.29 8.43 8.13
C GLY A 188 23.40 7.49 6.93
N ASP A 189 22.91 7.87 5.75
CA ASP A 189 23.18 7.12 4.51
C ASP A 189 24.59 7.36 3.94
N GLY A 190 25.31 8.34 4.50
CA GLY A 190 26.67 8.69 4.16
C GLY A 190 26.79 9.63 2.96
N GLU A 191 25.68 10.02 2.34
CA GLU A 191 25.63 10.81 1.12
C GLU A 191 25.23 12.27 1.39
N ILE A 192 25.77 13.19 0.58
CA ILE A 192 25.32 14.58 0.55
C ILE A 192 24.94 14.96 -0.88
N GLN A 193 23.88 15.74 -1.03
CA GLN A 193 23.43 16.18 -2.34
C GLN A 193 23.83 17.62 -2.61
N VAL A 194 24.62 17.79 -3.67
CA VAL A 194 25.18 19.07 -4.08
C VAL A 194 24.69 19.42 -5.48
N VAL A 195 24.08 20.59 -5.63
CA VAL A 195 23.73 21.17 -6.93
C VAL A 195 24.97 21.85 -7.48
N VAL A 196 25.43 21.41 -8.65
CA VAL A 196 26.63 21.94 -9.31
C VAL A 196 26.27 22.51 -10.67
N ALA A 197 26.87 23.63 -11.05
CA ALA A 197 26.80 24.14 -12.42
C ALA A 197 27.41 23.12 -13.40
N ASN A 198 26.73 22.82 -14.50
CA ASN A 198 27.21 21.80 -15.45
C ASN A 198 28.60 22.12 -16.04
N ALA A 199 28.96 23.40 -16.12
CA ALA A 199 30.29 23.84 -16.57
C ALA A 199 31.42 23.46 -15.61
N ASP A 200 31.11 23.29 -14.31
CA ASP A 200 32.07 22.95 -13.26
C ASP A 200 32.07 21.46 -12.89
N LEU A 201 31.16 20.64 -13.45
CA LEU A 201 31.17 19.18 -13.25
C LEU A 201 32.54 18.54 -13.51
N PRO A 202 33.31 18.91 -14.55
CA PRO A 202 34.65 18.35 -14.75
C PRO A 202 35.63 18.67 -13.60
N LYS A 203 35.45 19.80 -12.90
CA LYS A 203 36.25 20.15 -11.72
C LYS A 203 35.90 19.23 -10.56
N VAL A 204 34.60 18.99 -10.34
CA VAL A 204 34.10 18.08 -9.31
C VAL A 204 34.56 16.64 -9.56
N GLU A 205 34.47 16.16 -10.81
CA GLU A 205 34.98 14.85 -11.21
C GLU A 205 36.47 14.69 -10.92
N HIS A 206 37.27 15.70 -11.27
CA HIS A 206 38.70 15.69 -11.04
C HIS A 206 39.04 15.69 -9.55
N TRP A 207 38.39 16.55 -8.77
CA TRP A 207 38.53 16.61 -7.32
C TRP A 207 38.20 15.27 -6.66
N TYR A 208 37.07 14.66 -7.04
CA TYR A 208 36.63 13.41 -6.46
C TYR A 208 37.58 12.25 -6.77
N ARG A 209 38.16 12.23 -7.98
CA ARG A 209 39.19 11.23 -8.33
C ARG A 209 40.43 11.36 -7.43
N MET A 210 40.86 12.58 -7.12
CA MET A 210 41.99 12.80 -6.20
C MET A 210 41.67 12.31 -4.79
N LEU A 211 40.44 12.53 -4.32
CA LEU A 211 39.97 12.01 -3.04
C LEU A 211 40.00 10.48 -3.03
N GLN A 212 39.48 9.83 -4.06
CA GLN A 212 39.49 8.36 -4.18
C GLN A 212 40.92 7.80 -4.19
N GLU A 213 41.84 8.43 -4.92
CA GLU A 213 43.27 8.04 -4.94
C GLU A 213 43.89 8.14 -3.54
N LYS A 214 43.59 9.22 -2.81
CA LYS A 214 44.05 9.41 -1.42
C LYS A 214 43.47 8.34 -0.50
N CYS A 215 42.17 8.11 -0.53
CA CYS A 215 41.52 7.07 0.28
C CYS A 215 42.08 5.67 -0.04
N LEU A 216 42.32 5.38 -1.32
CA LEU A 216 42.91 4.13 -1.77
C LEU A 216 44.32 3.94 -1.21
N SER A 217 45.13 5.01 -1.16
CA SER A 217 46.46 4.97 -0.53
C SER A 217 46.40 4.70 0.98
N GLU A 218 45.29 5.02 1.63
CA GLU A 218 44.99 4.73 3.03
C GLU A 218 44.28 3.37 3.22
N GLY A 219 44.08 2.59 2.15
CA GLY A 219 43.42 1.29 2.18
C GLY A 219 41.89 1.36 2.30
N LYS A 220 41.28 2.53 2.11
CA LYS A 220 39.83 2.74 2.12
C LYS A 220 39.30 2.81 0.70
N LEU A 221 38.20 2.10 0.43
CA LEU A 221 37.54 2.11 -0.87
C LEU A 221 36.29 2.98 -0.77
N VAL A 222 36.23 4.04 -1.58
CA VAL A 222 35.10 4.98 -1.64
C VAL A 222 34.33 4.69 -2.92
N LYS A 223 32.99 4.72 -2.88
CA LYS A 223 32.13 4.60 -4.06
C LYS A 223 32.39 5.74 -5.05
N ASP A 224 31.89 5.62 -6.27
CA ASP A 224 31.79 6.77 -7.17
C ASP A 224 30.63 7.67 -6.73
N PHE A 225 30.77 8.98 -6.91
CA PHE A 225 29.63 9.89 -6.78
C PHE A 225 28.65 9.64 -7.94
N GLN A 226 27.37 10.00 -7.75
CA GLN A 226 26.33 9.81 -8.75
C GLN A 226 25.68 11.12 -9.14
N THR A 227 25.39 11.32 -10.42
CA THR A 227 24.47 12.37 -10.86
C THR A 227 23.04 11.85 -10.76
N ILE A 228 22.21 12.59 -10.03
CA ILE A 228 20.81 12.24 -9.78
C ILE A 228 19.89 13.38 -10.22
N ASP A 229 18.60 13.08 -10.40
CA ASP A 229 17.56 14.10 -10.61
C ASP A 229 16.81 14.45 -9.31
N MET A 230 15.93 15.45 -9.40
CA MET A 230 15.14 15.93 -8.24
C MET A 230 14.17 14.86 -7.72
N GLY A 231 13.69 13.95 -8.58
CA GLY A 231 12.88 12.81 -8.15
C GLY A 231 13.69 11.83 -7.32
N GLN A 232 14.86 11.43 -7.82
CA GLN A 232 15.76 10.54 -7.09
C GLN A 232 16.21 11.13 -5.74
N TYR A 233 16.48 12.44 -5.69
CA TYR A 233 16.80 13.12 -4.43
C TYR A 233 15.61 13.15 -3.46
N ARG A 234 14.39 13.48 -3.90
CA ARG A 234 13.21 13.41 -3.00
C ARG A 234 12.98 12.01 -2.44
N GLU A 235 13.25 11.00 -3.25
CA GLU A 235 13.07 9.61 -2.88
C GLU A 235 14.05 9.17 -1.78
N THR A 236 15.20 9.85 -1.58
CA THR A 236 16.05 9.61 -0.39
C THR A 236 15.35 10.03 0.89
N GLY A 237 14.54 11.08 0.85
CA GLY A 237 13.71 11.53 1.97
C GLY A 237 12.40 10.76 2.18
N THR A 238 12.13 9.75 1.35
CA THR A 238 10.95 8.88 1.52
C THR A 238 11.35 7.62 2.26
N MET A 239 10.60 7.26 3.29
CA MET A 239 10.90 6.10 4.12
C MET A 239 9.78 5.07 4.12
N SER A 240 10.18 3.81 4.31
CA SER A 240 9.26 2.73 4.66
C SER A 240 8.80 2.84 6.11
N GLU A 241 7.71 2.17 6.45
CA GLU A 241 7.23 2.04 7.81
C GLU A 241 8.27 1.39 8.74
N GLU A 242 9.03 0.40 8.25
CA GLU A 242 10.15 -0.21 8.98
C GLU A 242 11.26 0.81 9.24
N SER A 243 11.73 1.50 8.21
CA SER A 243 12.79 2.51 8.32
C SER A 243 12.39 3.63 9.28
N TYR A 244 11.12 4.04 9.26
CA TYR A 244 10.58 5.00 10.21
C TYR A 244 10.68 4.48 11.65
N VAL A 245 10.25 3.25 11.94
CA VAL A 245 10.37 2.66 13.28
C VAL A 245 11.83 2.57 13.73
N ASP A 246 12.74 2.29 12.80
CA ASP A 246 14.18 2.17 13.07
C ASP A 246 14.84 3.51 13.44
N THR A 247 14.24 4.66 13.10
CA THR A 247 14.76 5.97 13.53
C THR A 247 14.60 6.21 15.02
N ALA A 248 13.79 5.40 15.72
CA ALA A 248 13.52 5.59 17.14
C ALA A 248 14.79 5.73 17.99
N SER A 249 14.76 6.73 18.87
CA SER A 249 15.84 6.99 19.82
C SER A 249 16.13 5.77 20.71
N GLN A 250 17.38 5.67 21.19
CA GLN A 250 17.80 4.57 22.05
C GLN A 250 16.92 4.42 23.30
N GLU A 251 16.50 5.55 23.91
CA GLU A 251 15.60 5.54 25.08
C GLU A 251 14.23 4.93 24.74
N MET A 252 13.69 5.23 23.55
CA MET A 252 12.42 4.67 23.10
C MET A 252 12.54 3.18 22.80
N LYS A 253 13.63 2.76 22.14
CA LYS A 253 13.94 1.34 21.87
C LYS A 253 14.02 0.53 23.17
N GLU A 254 14.72 1.02 24.18
CA GLU A 254 14.82 0.37 25.50
C GLU A 254 13.45 0.19 26.19
N LYS A 255 12.55 1.18 26.09
CA LYS A 255 11.20 1.06 26.66
C LYS A 255 10.31 0.07 25.90
N LEU A 256 10.57 -0.13 24.62
CA LEU A 256 9.79 -1.00 23.74
C LEU A 256 10.37 -2.42 23.58
N GLU A 257 11.64 -2.65 23.95
CA GLU A 257 12.34 -3.93 23.85
C GLU A 257 11.57 -5.09 24.49
N LYS A 258 10.88 -4.82 25.61
CA LYS A 258 10.05 -5.82 26.31
C LYS A 258 8.89 -6.39 25.48
N TYR A 259 8.49 -5.72 24.40
CA TYR A 259 7.44 -6.18 23.49
C TYR A 259 7.99 -6.95 22.28
N GLU A 260 9.32 -7.02 22.11
CA GLU A 260 9.92 -7.83 21.05
C GLU A 260 9.65 -9.32 21.29
N GLY A 261 9.09 -10.00 20.28
CA GLY A 261 8.73 -11.41 20.38
C GLY A 261 7.52 -11.74 21.26
N GLN A 262 6.85 -10.73 21.86
CA GLN A 262 5.61 -10.95 22.59
C GLN A 262 4.39 -11.10 21.67
N GLU A 263 3.42 -11.89 22.12
CA GLU A 263 2.11 -11.92 21.48
C GLU A 263 1.39 -10.58 21.62
N ARG A 264 0.55 -10.29 20.64
CA ARG A 264 -0.18 -9.03 20.52
C ARG A 264 -1.16 -8.88 21.68
N GLY A 265 -1.19 -7.69 22.29
CA GLY A 265 -2.20 -7.40 23.33
C GLY A 265 -3.60 -7.13 22.74
N GLU A 266 -4.64 -7.14 23.58
CA GLU A 266 -6.06 -6.96 23.17
C GLU A 266 -6.31 -5.72 22.29
N LEU A 267 -5.62 -4.63 22.57
CA LEU A 267 -5.74 -3.38 21.80
C LEU A 267 -5.08 -3.50 20.42
N GLU A 268 -3.97 -4.21 20.31
CA GLU A 268 -3.33 -4.50 19.02
C GLU A 268 -4.24 -5.43 18.21
N GLU A 269 -4.83 -6.44 18.86
CA GLU A 269 -5.71 -7.43 18.26
C GLU A 269 -7.00 -6.81 17.67
N LYS A 270 -7.73 -5.97 18.42
CA LYS A 270 -8.94 -5.31 17.92
C LYS A 270 -8.70 -4.41 16.71
N VAL A 271 -7.55 -3.76 16.65
CA VAL A 271 -7.22 -2.87 15.54
C VAL A 271 -6.84 -3.68 14.31
N LEU A 272 -6.08 -4.76 14.48
CA LEU A 272 -5.81 -5.75 13.43
C LEU A 272 -7.07 -6.41 12.88
N GLU A 273 -8.02 -6.79 13.74
CA GLU A 273 -9.32 -7.32 13.32
C GLU A 273 -10.08 -6.34 12.41
N THR A 274 -9.97 -5.04 12.71
CA THR A 274 -10.59 -3.99 11.89
C THR A 274 -9.89 -3.86 10.54
N GLU A 275 -8.55 -3.82 10.51
CA GLU A 275 -7.77 -3.69 9.28
C GLU A 275 -7.85 -4.94 8.38
N ASN A 276 -7.89 -6.13 8.97
CA ASN A 276 -7.98 -7.39 8.23
C ASN A 276 -9.42 -7.72 7.79
N SER A 277 -10.41 -6.93 8.19
CA SER A 277 -11.82 -7.19 7.87
C SER A 277 -12.10 -7.07 6.37
N ILE A 278 -13.02 -7.91 5.89
CA ILE A 278 -13.48 -7.90 4.49
C ILE A 278 -14.24 -6.60 4.23
N LYS A 279 -13.74 -5.82 3.27
CA LYS A 279 -14.28 -4.50 2.94
C LYS A 279 -15.57 -4.60 2.09
N SER A 280 -16.33 -3.52 1.99
CA SER A 280 -17.54 -3.45 1.15
C SER A 280 -17.20 -3.12 -0.31
N ILE A 281 -18.09 -3.40 -1.27
CA ILE A 281 -17.94 -2.99 -2.69
C ILE A 281 -17.90 -1.46 -2.91
N SER A 282 -18.25 -0.67 -1.89
CA SER A 282 -18.11 0.78 -1.89
C SER A 282 -16.66 1.27 -1.70
N ASN A 283 -15.73 0.33 -1.51
CA ASN A 283 -14.31 0.58 -1.28
C ASN A 283 -13.58 0.92 -2.59
N GLU A 284 -12.58 1.81 -2.55
CA GLU A 284 -11.85 2.23 -3.75
C GLU A 284 -11.05 1.08 -4.38
N ARG A 285 -10.52 0.16 -3.56
CA ARG A 285 -9.81 -1.05 -4.03
C ARG A 285 -10.67 -1.95 -4.90
N TYR A 286 -11.98 -2.01 -4.65
CA TYR A 286 -12.90 -2.73 -5.53
C TYR A 286 -12.88 -2.12 -6.93
N GLN A 287 -12.92 -0.79 -7.04
CA GLN A 287 -12.90 -0.10 -8.33
C GLN A 287 -11.57 -0.28 -9.04
N GLU A 288 -10.45 -0.25 -8.31
CA GLU A 288 -9.12 -0.53 -8.88
C GLU A 288 -9.07 -1.92 -9.51
N LEU A 289 -9.40 -2.96 -8.74
CA LEU A 289 -9.34 -4.35 -9.21
C LEU A 289 -10.37 -4.62 -10.32
N HIS A 290 -11.55 -4.01 -10.24
CA HIS A 290 -12.58 -4.11 -11.27
C HIS A 290 -12.15 -3.53 -12.62
N ASN A 291 -11.39 -2.43 -12.59
CA ASN A 291 -10.88 -1.79 -13.80
C ASN A 291 -9.54 -2.36 -14.29
N HIS A 292 -8.88 -3.21 -13.50
CA HIS A 292 -7.55 -3.72 -13.81
C HIS A 292 -7.58 -4.88 -14.83
N PRO A 293 -6.85 -4.80 -15.95
CA PRO A 293 -6.93 -5.79 -17.02
C PRO A 293 -6.41 -7.18 -16.64
N ASP A 294 -5.53 -7.29 -15.65
CA ASP A 294 -4.96 -8.57 -15.22
C ASP A 294 -5.81 -9.35 -14.22
N TYR A 295 -6.94 -8.79 -13.77
CA TYR A 295 -7.83 -9.45 -12.83
C TYR A 295 -9.11 -9.92 -13.52
N VAL A 296 -9.70 -10.98 -12.96
CA VAL A 296 -11.04 -11.44 -13.32
C VAL A 296 -11.90 -11.51 -12.07
N GLU A 297 -13.08 -10.89 -12.14
CA GLU A 297 -14.05 -10.88 -11.06
C GLU A 297 -14.82 -12.20 -10.98
N ILE A 298 -14.98 -12.72 -9.78
CA ILE A 298 -15.77 -13.90 -9.44
C ILE A 298 -16.78 -13.56 -8.35
N THR A 299 -17.92 -14.25 -8.37
CA THR A 299 -18.94 -14.14 -7.33
C THR A 299 -18.91 -15.36 -6.42
N ILE A 300 -18.89 -15.12 -5.11
CA ILE A 300 -18.85 -16.13 -4.07
C ILE A 300 -20.11 -16.00 -3.19
N ASN A 301 -20.99 -16.99 -3.27
CA ASN A 301 -22.19 -17.01 -2.44
C ASN A 301 -21.89 -17.66 -1.08
N ARG A 302 -22.23 -16.96 0.01
CA ARG A 302 -21.91 -17.40 1.38
C ARG A 302 -22.53 -18.76 1.72
N GLU A 303 -23.82 -18.92 1.46
CA GLU A 303 -24.54 -20.14 1.82
C GLU A 303 -23.92 -21.39 1.15
N THR A 304 -23.64 -21.29 -0.15
CA THR A 304 -23.24 -22.46 -0.95
C THR A 304 -21.74 -22.73 -0.95
N LEU A 305 -20.92 -21.68 -0.96
CA LEU A 305 -19.46 -21.81 -1.08
C LEU A 305 -18.71 -21.66 0.25
N ILE A 306 -19.38 -21.18 1.31
CA ILE A 306 -18.78 -21.05 2.64
C ILE A 306 -19.51 -21.94 3.64
N ASP A 307 -20.79 -21.68 3.92
CA ASP A 307 -21.52 -22.33 5.01
C ASP A 307 -21.73 -23.84 4.77
N GLN A 308 -21.93 -24.24 3.51
CA GLN A 308 -22.02 -25.64 3.08
C GLN A 308 -20.65 -26.29 2.81
N SER A 309 -19.54 -25.54 2.91
CA SER A 309 -18.20 -26.10 2.79
C SER A 309 -17.66 -26.56 4.13
N ARG A 310 -17.16 -27.81 4.17
CA ARG A 310 -16.57 -28.36 5.40
C ARG A 310 -15.32 -27.56 5.78
N ILE A 311 -14.47 -27.32 4.80
CA ILE A 311 -13.17 -26.66 5.00
C ILE A 311 -13.33 -25.14 5.14
N ALA A 312 -14.10 -24.49 4.27
CA ALA A 312 -14.20 -23.02 4.31
C ALA A 312 -14.90 -22.53 5.58
N ARG A 313 -15.97 -23.21 6.03
CA ARG A 313 -16.66 -22.86 7.29
C ARG A 313 -15.76 -22.97 8.51
N GLU A 314 -14.93 -24.02 8.58
CA GLU A 314 -14.05 -24.25 9.73
C GLU A 314 -12.81 -23.35 9.71
N LYS A 315 -12.24 -23.10 8.52
CA LYS A 315 -11.00 -22.31 8.39
C LYS A 315 -11.21 -20.80 8.32
N ASN A 316 -12.37 -20.30 7.85
CA ASN A 316 -12.58 -18.85 7.70
C ASN A 316 -12.27 -18.03 8.96
N PRO A 317 -12.74 -18.40 10.17
CA PRO A 317 -12.37 -17.66 11.38
C PRO A 317 -10.86 -17.58 11.62
N GLU A 318 -10.13 -18.65 11.30
CA GLU A 318 -8.69 -18.73 11.50
C GLU A 318 -7.89 -17.98 10.40
N VAL A 319 -8.38 -18.02 9.16
CA VAL A 319 -7.70 -17.39 8.02
C VAL A 319 -8.05 -15.90 7.91
N GLU A 320 -9.27 -15.47 8.29
CA GLU A 320 -9.67 -14.05 8.33
C GLU A 320 -8.87 -13.27 9.36
N ALA A 321 -8.61 -13.84 10.54
CA ALA A 321 -7.68 -13.27 11.53
C ALA A 321 -6.26 -13.04 10.98
N LYS A 322 -5.90 -13.73 9.89
CA LYS A 322 -4.60 -13.67 9.21
C LYS A 322 -4.68 -12.89 7.88
N GLY A 323 -5.77 -12.15 7.63
CA GLY A 323 -5.97 -11.34 6.41
C GLY A 323 -6.28 -12.18 5.16
N MET A 324 -6.86 -13.37 5.34
CA MET A 324 -7.18 -14.31 4.27
C MET A 324 -8.66 -14.72 4.32
N PHE A 325 -9.18 -15.21 3.21
CA PHE A 325 -10.56 -15.60 3.02
C PHE A 325 -10.59 -16.92 2.26
N ALA A 326 -11.37 -17.88 2.74
CA ALA A 326 -11.51 -19.20 2.16
C ALA A 326 -12.94 -19.41 1.61
N SER A 327 -13.02 -19.98 0.41
CA SER A 327 -14.29 -20.40 -0.18
C SER A 327 -14.11 -21.67 -1.00
N ARG A 328 -15.12 -22.53 -1.05
CA ARG A 328 -15.11 -23.71 -1.92
C ARG A 328 -15.13 -23.28 -3.39
N VAL A 329 -14.31 -23.95 -4.20
CA VAL A 329 -14.35 -23.81 -5.66
C VAL A 329 -15.65 -24.42 -6.19
N PRO A 330 -16.47 -23.68 -6.96
CA PRO A 330 -17.74 -24.18 -7.46
C PRO A 330 -17.61 -25.49 -8.24
N GLY A 331 -18.56 -26.41 -8.02
CA GLY A 331 -18.57 -27.72 -8.70
C GLY A 331 -17.63 -28.77 -8.11
N THR A 332 -16.95 -28.47 -6.99
CA THR A 332 -16.10 -29.42 -6.27
C THR A 332 -16.77 -29.84 -4.95
N TRP A 333 -16.83 -31.14 -4.65
CA TRP A 333 -17.54 -31.68 -3.48
C TRP A 333 -16.91 -32.98 -2.98
N GLY A 334 -17.14 -33.31 -1.71
CA GLY A 334 -16.71 -34.58 -1.12
C GLY A 334 -15.19 -34.75 -1.18
N GLU A 335 -14.72 -35.92 -1.61
CA GLU A 335 -13.28 -36.23 -1.74
C GLU A 335 -12.55 -35.39 -2.78
N ASN A 336 -13.28 -34.78 -3.71
CA ASN A 336 -12.74 -33.88 -4.74
C ASN A 336 -12.95 -32.39 -4.40
N GLU A 337 -13.41 -32.06 -3.19
CA GLU A 337 -13.58 -30.67 -2.76
C GLU A 337 -12.26 -29.91 -2.84
N ARG A 338 -12.32 -28.71 -3.40
CA ARG A 338 -11.23 -27.75 -3.42
C ARG A 338 -11.67 -26.47 -2.74
N THR A 339 -10.80 -25.90 -1.92
CA THR A 339 -11.03 -24.60 -1.28
C THR A 339 -10.04 -23.59 -1.83
N LEU A 340 -10.57 -22.54 -2.46
CA LEU A 340 -9.83 -21.37 -2.86
C LEU A 340 -9.55 -20.51 -1.63
N VAL A 341 -8.31 -20.06 -1.49
CA VAL A 341 -7.90 -19.10 -0.47
C VAL A 341 -7.44 -17.83 -1.17
N LEU A 342 -7.98 -16.68 -0.78
CA LEU A 342 -7.65 -15.35 -1.30
C LEU A 342 -7.34 -14.41 -0.13
N PRO A 343 -6.55 -13.36 -0.30
CA PRO A 343 -6.42 -12.34 0.74
C PRO A 343 -7.69 -11.49 0.85
N THR A 344 -7.96 -10.92 2.03
CA THR A 344 -9.20 -10.19 2.28
C THR A 344 -9.30 -8.87 1.50
N ASP A 345 -8.19 -8.33 0.99
CA ASP A 345 -8.14 -7.15 0.12
C ASP A 345 -8.59 -7.40 -1.33
N GLN A 346 -8.71 -8.66 -1.73
CA GLN A 346 -9.26 -9.08 -3.03
C GLN A 346 -10.72 -9.52 -2.91
N VAL A 347 -11.32 -9.43 -1.72
CA VAL A 347 -12.66 -9.93 -1.44
C VAL A 347 -13.49 -8.80 -0.86
N PHE A 348 -14.67 -8.60 -1.42
CA PHE A 348 -15.55 -7.49 -1.09
C PHE A 348 -16.95 -8.01 -0.77
N GLN A 349 -17.48 -7.59 0.36
CA GLN A 349 -18.81 -7.95 0.79
C GLN A 349 -19.86 -7.12 0.06
N THR A 350 -20.93 -7.78 -0.38
CA THR A 350 -22.15 -7.16 -0.89
C THR A 350 -23.39 -7.89 -0.33
N ASP A 351 -24.59 -7.41 -0.65
CA ASP A 351 -25.88 -7.99 -0.24
C ASP A 351 -25.98 -8.23 1.29
N GLY A 352 -25.40 -7.33 2.08
CA GLY A 352 -25.38 -7.46 3.55
C GLY A 352 -24.66 -8.71 4.06
N GLY A 353 -23.68 -9.24 3.31
CA GLY A 353 -22.88 -10.41 3.72
C GLY A 353 -23.31 -11.74 3.14
N LYS A 354 -24.33 -11.75 2.28
CA LYS A 354 -24.79 -12.98 1.61
C LYS A 354 -23.93 -13.34 0.39
N THR A 355 -23.26 -12.34 -0.18
CA THR A 355 -22.46 -12.48 -1.38
C THR A 355 -21.14 -11.74 -1.20
N TYR A 356 -20.08 -12.32 -1.74
CA TYR A 356 -18.79 -11.69 -1.85
C TYR A 356 -18.41 -11.59 -3.34
N LEU A 357 -17.83 -10.47 -3.74
CA LEU A 357 -17.15 -10.31 -5.02
C LEU A 357 -15.65 -10.48 -4.76
N ALA A 358 -14.97 -11.29 -5.56
CA ALA A 358 -13.55 -11.48 -5.41
C ALA A 358 -12.81 -11.40 -6.74
N PHE A 359 -11.53 -11.08 -6.72
CA PHE A 359 -10.73 -10.89 -7.92
C PHE A 359 -9.59 -11.90 -8.00
N LEU A 360 -9.50 -12.62 -9.12
CA LEU A 360 -8.40 -13.55 -9.39
C LEU A 360 -7.41 -12.93 -10.37
N ALA A 361 -6.12 -12.92 -10.01
CA ALA A 361 -5.07 -12.56 -10.95
C ALA A 361 -4.97 -13.61 -12.08
N LYS A 362 -5.19 -13.20 -13.33
CA LYS A 362 -5.36 -14.09 -14.49
C LYS A 362 -4.17 -15.01 -14.71
N ASN A 363 -2.96 -14.47 -14.57
CA ASN A 363 -1.72 -15.17 -14.90
C ASN A 363 -1.07 -15.86 -13.70
N GLU A 364 -1.66 -15.74 -12.51
CA GLU A 364 -1.09 -16.27 -11.28
C GLU A 364 -1.74 -17.58 -10.85
N LYS A 365 -0.93 -18.47 -10.27
CA LYS A 365 -1.40 -19.75 -9.74
C LYS A 365 -2.13 -19.55 -8.42
N GLN A 366 -3.41 -19.92 -8.40
CA GLN A 366 -4.29 -19.68 -7.26
C GLN A 366 -4.05 -20.67 -6.13
N ILE A 367 -4.13 -20.21 -4.89
CA ILE A 367 -3.94 -21.06 -3.71
C ILE A 367 -5.16 -21.95 -3.54
N LEU A 368 -4.94 -23.26 -3.56
CA LEU A 368 -6.00 -24.25 -3.31
C LEU A 368 -5.63 -25.14 -2.14
N LEU A 369 -6.65 -25.48 -1.35
CA LEU A 369 -6.63 -26.60 -0.41
C LEU A 369 -7.39 -27.79 -1.00
N ASP A 370 -6.97 -29.00 -0.67
CA ASP A 370 -7.70 -30.23 -0.95
C ASP A 370 -8.83 -30.50 0.06
N ALA A 371 -9.55 -31.61 -0.13
CA ALA A 371 -10.66 -32.02 0.73
C ALA A 371 -10.26 -32.33 2.19
N ASN A 372 -8.96 -32.46 2.46
CA ASN A 372 -8.40 -32.64 3.80
C ASN A 372 -7.86 -31.31 4.38
N GLY A 373 -8.02 -30.20 3.65
CA GLY A 373 -7.52 -28.90 4.06
C GLY A 373 -6.01 -28.73 3.91
N LYS A 374 -5.32 -29.62 3.17
CA LYS A 374 -3.88 -29.53 2.87
C LYS A 374 -3.63 -28.74 1.58
N PRO A 375 -2.54 -27.95 1.49
CA PRO A 375 -2.24 -27.15 0.31
C PRO A 375 -1.94 -28.02 -0.91
N VAL A 376 -2.53 -27.68 -2.04
CA VAL A 376 -2.20 -28.29 -3.33
C VAL A 376 -0.82 -27.81 -3.76
N SER A 377 0.03 -28.69 -4.28
CA SER A 377 1.37 -28.31 -4.80
C SER A 377 1.28 -27.26 -5.91
N ALA A 378 2.27 -26.34 -5.98
CA ALA A 378 2.34 -25.29 -6.99
C ALA A 378 2.25 -25.82 -8.42
N ASP A 379 2.80 -27.01 -8.70
CA ASP A 379 2.80 -27.59 -10.05
C ASP A 379 1.40 -27.98 -10.53
N HIS A 380 0.47 -28.16 -9.59
CA HIS A 380 -0.88 -28.64 -9.84
C HIS A 380 -1.96 -27.56 -9.61
N ARG A 381 -1.54 -26.30 -9.38
CA ARG A 381 -2.48 -25.18 -9.20
C ARG A 381 -2.84 -24.55 -10.55
N PRO A 382 -4.13 -24.32 -10.80
CA PRO A 382 -4.56 -23.58 -11.99
C PRO A 382 -4.21 -22.09 -11.86
N THR A 383 -4.06 -21.41 -13.00
CA THR A 383 -4.01 -19.95 -13.02
C THR A 383 -5.39 -19.36 -12.69
N GLY A 384 -5.47 -18.05 -12.39
CA GLY A 384 -6.75 -17.38 -12.16
C GLY A 384 -7.66 -17.45 -13.39
N ALA A 385 -7.10 -17.31 -14.59
CA ALA A 385 -7.85 -17.43 -15.84
C ALA A 385 -8.39 -18.86 -16.05
N ASP A 386 -7.56 -19.88 -15.79
CA ASP A 386 -7.98 -21.28 -15.90
C ASP A 386 -9.09 -21.61 -14.91
N LEU A 387 -8.91 -21.22 -13.64
CA LEU A 387 -9.86 -21.46 -12.56
C LEU A 387 -11.21 -20.76 -12.82
N TYR A 388 -11.15 -19.53 -13.34
CA TYR A 388 -12.34 -18.80 -13.76
C TYR A 388 -13.10 -19.57 -14.83
N ALA A 389 -12.45 -19.93 -15.94
CA ALA A 389 -13.08 -20.62 -17.07
C ALA A 389 -13.61 -22.01 -16.70
N SER A 390 -12.88 -22.75 -15.85
CA SER A 390 -13.24 -24.13 -15.51
C SER A 390 -14.38 -24.23 -14.50
N ASN A 391 -14.52 -23.28 -13.58
CA ASN A 391 -15.43 -23.39 -12.43
C ASN A 391 -16.40 -22.22 -12.32
N TYR A 392 -15.92 -20.97 -12.35
CA TYR A 392 -16.74 -19.80 -12.05
C TYR A 392 -17.58 -19.33 -13.26
N GLU A 393 -17.01 -19.30 -14.46
CA GLU A 393 -17.71 -18.90 -15.69
C GLU A 393 -18.89 -19.83 -16.02
N LYS A 394 -18.73 -21.14 -15.76
CA LYS A 394 -19.78 -22.14 -15.98
C LYS A 394 -21.02 -21.87 -15.13
N VAL A 395 -20.81 -21.44 -13.89
CA VAL A 395 -21.90 -21.10 -12.97
C VAL A 395 -22.62 -19.85 -13.46
N ASP A 396 -21.87 -18.82 -13.85
CA ASP A 396 -22.41 -17.55 -14.33
C ASP A 396 -23.25 -17.71 -15.61
N ARG A 397 -22.78 -18.53 -16.56
CA ARG A 397 -23.55 -18.91 -17.77
C ARG A 397 -24.83 -19.70 -17.44
N MET A 398 -24.79 -20.59 -16.44
CA MET A 398 -25.97 -21.35 -16.00
C MET A 398 -27.01 -20.46 -15.30
N PHE A 399 -26.58 -19.47 -14.53
CA PHE A 399 -27.48 -18.48 -13.94
C PHE A 399 -28.16 -17.60 -14.99
N LYS A 400 -27.40 -17.02 -15.94
CA LYS A 400 -27.96 -16.25 -17.06
C LYS A 400 -28.95 -17.06 -17.89
N LYS A 401 -28.64 -18.33 -18.17
CA LYS A 401 -29.56 -19.24 -18.87
C LYS A 401 -30.83 -19.54 -18.06
N LYS A 402 -30.74 -19.69 -16.74
CA LYS A 402 -31.89 -19.93 -15.85
C LYS A 402 -32.80 -18.69 -15.72
N GLU A 403 -32.22 -17.49 -15.64
CA GLU A 403 -32.99 -16.23 -15.67
C GLU A 403 -33.69 -16.02 -17.01
N LEU A 404 -33.01 -16.28 -18.13
CA LEU A 404 -33.61 -16.23 -19.47
C LEU A 404 -34.78 -17.22 -19.60
N LEU A 405 -34.61 -18.46 -19.13
CA LEU A 405 -35.67 -19.47 -19.11
C LEU A 405 -36.85 -19.10 -18.20
N GLN A 406 -36.60 -18.46 -17.06
CA GLN A 406 -37.66 -17.95 -16.18
C GLN A 406 -38.41 -16.78 -16.83
N LYS A 407 -37.71 -15.83 -17.45
CA LYS A 407 -38.32 -14.71 -18.20
C LYS A 407 -39.15 -15.23 -19.40
N GLU A 408 -38.65 -16.21 -20.14
CA GLU A 408 -39.41 -16.85 -21.23
C GLU A 408 -40.64 -17.61 -20.74
N ASN A 409 -40.56 -18.30 -19.60
CA ASN A 409 -41.70 -19.02 -19.03
C ASN A 409 -42.77 -18.05 -18.51
N VAL A 410 -42.38 -16.95 -17.86
CA VAL A 410 -43.32 -15.89 -17.44
C VAL A 410 -43.98 -15.23 -18.66
N GLN A 411 -43.23 -15.00 -19.74
CA GLN A 411 -43.81 -14.48 -20.99
C GLN A 411 -44.76 -15.49 -21.67
N LYS A 412 -44.41 -16.78 -21.72
CA LYS A 412 -45.29 -17.83 -22.28
C LYS A 412 -46.57 -18.01 -21.46
N GLU A 413 -46.51 -17.89 -20.13
CA GLU A 413 -47.69 -17.90 -19.26
C GLU A 413 -48.56 -16.64 -19.42
N ALA A 414 -47.94 -15.46 -19.59
CA ALA A 414 -48.66 -14.22 -19.87
C ALA A 414 -49.39 -14.29 -21.22
N ILE A 415 -48.75 -14.83 -22.27
CA ILE A 415 -49.37 -15.01 -23.59
C ILE A 415 -50.52 -16.04 -23.52
N LYS A 416 -50.37 -17.13 -22.77
CA LYS A 416 -51.47 -18.09 -22.52
C LYS A 416 -52.67 -17.45 -21.80
N LYS A 417 -52.44 -16.53 -20.86
CA LYS A 417 -53.50 -15.78 -20.17
C LYS A 417 -54.24 -14.80 -21.08
N VAL A 418 -53.54 -14.17 -22.03
CA VAL A 418 -54.14 -13.21 -22.97
C VAL A 418 -54.96 -13.90 -24.07
N VAL A 419 -54.55 -15.08 -24.54
CA VAL A 419 -55.30 -15.84 -25.57
C VAL A 419 -56.58 -16.50 -24.99
N GLY A 420 -56.68 -16.65 -23.67
CA GLY A 420 -57.83 -17.25 -22.99
C GLY A 420 -59.05 -16.33 -22.76
N GLN A 421 -58.98 -15.04 -23.11
CA GLN A 421 -60.11 -14.11 -22.94
C GLN A 421 -60.49 -13.43 -24.26
N VAL A 422 -61.33 -14.12 -25.03
CA VAL A 422 -62.19 -13.46 -26.04
C VAL A 422 -63.49 -13.04 -25.33
N PRO A 423 -63.88 -11.75 -25.31
CA PRO A 423 -65.11 -11.34 -24.62
C PRO A 423 -66.36 -11.73 -25.40
N GLN A 424 -67.31 -12.40 -24.73
CA GLN A 424 -68.68 -12.58 -25.24
C GLN A 424 -69.48 -11.26 -25.14
N LYS A 425 -70.19 -10.96 -26.23
CA LYS A 425 -71.21 -9.92 -26.50
C LYS A 425 -71.74 -9.08 -25.33
N LEU A 426 -71.72 -7.75 -25.53
CA LEU A 426 -72.45 -6.73 -24.76
C LEU A 426 -73.99 -6.86 -24.88
N PRO A 427 -74.79 -6.67 -23.83
CA PRO A 427 -76.24 -6.52 -23.94
C PRO A 427 -76.67 -5.09 -24.29
N ALA A 428 -77.77 -4.97 -25.03
CA ALA A 428 -78.34 -3.73 -25.55
C ALA A 428 -79.09 -2.90 -24.48
N MET A 429 -79.05 -1.57 -24.64
CA MET A 429 -79.72 -0.60 -23.76
C MET A 429 -81.25 -0.65 -23.82
N PRO A 430 -81.97 -0.43 -22.70
CA PRO A 430 -83.41 -0.33 -22.68
C PRO A 430 -83.89 1.07 -23.10
N ARG A 431 -84.85 1.11 -24.04
CA ARG A 431 -85.69 2.29 -24.33
C ARG A 431 -86.87 2.35 -23.37
N LYS A 432 -87.12 3.52 -22.78
CA LYS A 432 -88.44 4.09 -22.42
C LYS A 432 -88.22 5.62 -22.27
N GLY A 433 -89.03 6.56 -22.77
CA GLY A 433 -90.40 6.51 -23.26
C GLY A 433 -91.37 7.03 -22.20
N MET A 434 -91.74 8.31 -22.32
CA MET A 434 -92.72 9.11 -21.56
C MET A 434 -92.44 9.40 -20.07
#